data_AF-A0A554NFU6-F1
#
_entry.id   AF-A0A554NFU6-F1
#
_cell.length_a   1.000
_cell.length_b   1.000
_cell.length_c   1.000
_cell.angle_alpha   90.00
_cell.angle_beta   90.00
_cell.angle_gamma   90.00
#
_symmetry.space_group_name_H-M   'P 1'
#
loop_
_entity.id
_entity.type
_entity.pdbx_description
1 polymer ?
#
loop_
_entity_poly.entity_id
_entity_poly.type
_entity_poly.pdbx_seq_one_letter_code
_entity_poly.pdbx_strand_id
1 'polypeptide(L)'
;MTDDRDGVPADRLDRVLTAIETIEESLGVLARKQHVSREDYKSDSDTRDIVERRFVKMTEAAIDIAEELVKHERSEPPASNPESMRALGEMGVVSGPLVEEMAQGARFRNVLSHTYGNIIDHDLIVGGGRCAFTRPLS
;
A
#
# COMPACT_ATOMS: atom_id res chain seq x y z
N MET A 1 -9.42 9.42 -40.80
CA MET A 1 -9.67 10.33 -39.67
C MET A 1 -9.08 9.67 -38.45
N THR A 2 -7.81 9.95 -38.19
CA THR A 2 -7.11 9.56 -36.96
C THR A 2 -7.32 10.66 -35.91
N ASP A 3 -7.25 10.30 -34.62
CA ASP A 3 -7.72 11.01 -33.39
C ASP A 3 -9.24 10.97 -33.21
N ASP A 4 -9.86 10.41 -32.15
CA ASP A 4 -9.45 10.15 -30.76
C ASP A 4 -9.68 8.68 -30.36
N ARG A 5 -8.63 7.86 -30.31
CA ARG A 5 -8.61 6.68 -29.44
C ARG A 5 -7.67 6.98 -28.29
N ASP A 6 -8.06 6.58 -27.07
CA ASP A 6 -7.13 6.26 -25.97
C ASP A 6 -6.53 7.42 -25.17
N GLY A 7 -7.37 8.33 -24.65
CA GLY A 7 -6.99 9.20 -23.53
C GLY A 7 -7.54 8.69 -22.20
N VAL A 8 -6.68 8.42 -21.20
CA VAL A 8 -7.13 8.21 -19.81
C VAL A 8 -7.87 9.47 -19.34
N PRO A 9 -9.08 9.37 -18.76
CA PRO A 9 -9.82 10.54 -18.27
C PRO A 9 -8.97 11.39 -17.32
N ALA A 10 -9.01 12.72 -17.47
CA ALA A 10 -8.15 13.64 -16.71
C ALA A 10 -8.33 13.48 -15.19
N ASP A 11 -9.56 13.26 -14.73
CA ASP A 11 -9.88 13.02 -13.32
C ASP A 11 -9.23 11.73 -12.78
N ARG A 12 -9.05 10.71 -13.63
CA ARG A 12 -8.36 9.48 -13.25
C ARG A 12 -6.85 9.69 -13.16
N LEU A 13 -6.28 10.45 -14.10
CA LEU A 13 -4.86 10.80 -14.05
C LEU A 13 -4.54 11.60 -12.79
N ASP A 14 -5.38 12.57 -12.43
CA ASP A 14 -5.23 13.38 -11.22
C ASP A 14 -5.25 12.51 -9.94
N ARG A 15 -6.09 11.46 -9.88
CA ARG A 15 -6.11 10.51 -8.75
C ARG A 15 -4.81 9.74 -8.64
N VAL A 16 -4.29 9.23 -9.75
CA VAL A 16 -3.02 8.48 -9.77
C VAL A 16 -1.87 9.39 -9.33
N LEU A 17 -1.82 10.63 -9.83
CA LEU A 17 -0.80 11.61 -9.43
C LEU A 17 -0.88 11.93 -7.93
N THR A 18 -2.07 12.22 -7.42
CA THR A 18 -2.29 12.49 -5.99
C THR A 18 -1.86 11.30 -5.11
N ALA A 19 -2.12 10.07 -5.57
CA ALA A 19 -1.69 8.87 -4.87
C ALA A 19 -0.16 8.73 -4.87
N ILE A 20 0.50 9.01 -5.99
CA ILE A 20 1.97 9.01 -6.08
C ILE A 20 2.57 10.04 -5.10
N GLU A 21 2.07 11.28 -5.09
CA GLU A 21 2.51 12.32 -4.16
C GLU A 21 2.36 11.86 -2.69
N THR A 22 1.23 11.22 -2.37
CA THR A 22 0.98 10.66 -1.02
C THR A 22 1.99 9.56 -0.65
N ILE A 23 2.38 8.71 -1.60
CA ILE A 23 3.40 7.67 -1.43
C ILE A 23 4.76 8.32 -1.15
N GLU A 24 5.16 9.28 -1.98
CA GLU A 24 6.45 9.96 -1.86
C GLU A 24 6.59 10.70 -0.52
N GLU A 25 5.59 11.47 -0.13
CA GLU A 25 5.56 12.15 1.16
C GLU A 25 5.67 11.16 2.33
N SER A 26 4.93 10.07 2.26
CA SER A 26 4.86 9.07 3.32
C SER A 26 6.18 8.29 3.44
N LEU A 27 6.76 7.88 2.31
CA LEU A 27 8.10 7.28 2.26
C LEU A 27 9.15 8.23 2.81
N GLY A 28 9.09 9.53 2.48
CA GLY A 28 10.01 10.53 3.00
C GLY A 28 9.99 10.62 4.52
N VAL A 29 8.80 10.56 5.14
CA VAL A 29 8.68 10.54 6.61
C VAL A 29 9.18 9.23 7.19
N LEU A 30 8.79 8.09 6.61
CA LEU A 30 9.20 6.76 7.08
C LEU A 30 10.72 6.60 7.01
N ALA A 31 11.36 7.01 5.94
CA ALA A 31 12.82 6.98 5.77
C ALA A 31 13.53 7.76 6.88
N ARG A 32 13.05 8.96 7.23
CA ARG A 32 13.62 9.73 8.36
C ARG A 32 13.44 9.02 9.70
N LYS A 33 12.36 8.26 9.87
CA LYS A 33 12.07 7.51 11.09
C LYS A 33 12.78 6.15 11.16
N GLN A 34 13.40 5.65 10.08
CA GLN A 34 14.18 4.41 10.09
C GLN A 34 15.40 4.46 11.03
N HIS A 35 15.88 5.65 11.37
CA HIS A 35 16.99 5.86 12.29
C HIS A 35 16.59 5.88 13.78
N VAL A 36 15.29 5.82 14.08
CA VAL A 36 14.81 5.75 15.47
C VAL A 36 15.14 4.38 16.05
N SER A 37 15.66 4.35 17.28
CA SER A 37 15.97 3.09 17.95
C SER A 37 14.69 2.31 18.27
N ARG A 38 14.81 0.99 18.41
CA ARG A 38 13.66 0.15 18.78
C ARG A 38 13.11 0.48 20.17
N GLU A 39 13.96 0.98 21.07
CA GLU A 39 13.57 1.39 22.41
C GLU A 39 12.74 2.68 22.32
N ASP A 40 13.24 3.69 21.62
CA ASP A 40 12.55 4.96 21.40
C ASP A 40 11.21 4.77 20.68
N TYR A 41 11.17 3.90 19.66
CA TYR A 41 9.91 3.56 18.97
C TYR A 41 8.85 2.96 19.90
N LYS A 42 9.26 2.22 20.94
CA LYS A 42 8.35 1.60 21.89
C LYS A 42 7.92 2.54 23.02
N SER A 43 8.79 3.47 23.41
CA SER A 43 8.55 4.39 24.52
C SER A 43 7.86 5.69 24.07
N ASP A 44 7.94 6.05 22.79
CA ASP A 44 7.32 7.23 22.20
C ASP A 44 6.09 6.87 21.35
N SER A 45 4.89 7.09 21.91
CA SER A 45 3.62 6.88 21.22
C SER A 45 3.46 7.75 19.99
N ASP A 46 3.95 8.99 20.01
CA ASP A 46 3.79 9.92 18.90
C ASP A 46 4.62 9.46 17.70
N THR A 47 5.84 8.98 17.95
CA THR A 47 6.65 8.38 16.89
C THR A 47 5.99 7.14 16.30
N ARG A 48 5.43 6.26 17.14
CA ARG A 48 4.70 5.08 16.66
C ARG A 48 3.50 5.49 15.80
N ASP A 49 2.67 6.41 16.27
CA ASP A 49 1.46 6.85 15.58
C ASP A 49 1.79 7.50 14.23
N ILE A 50 2.87 8.30 14.17
CA ILE A 50 3.37 8.87 12.92
C ILE A 50 3.79 7.78 11.93
N VAL A 51 4.57 6.79 12.38
CA VAL A 51 5.04 5.69 11.53
C VAL A 51 3.86 4.87 11.01
N GLU A 52 2.96 4.47 11.89
CA GLU A 52 1.79 3.66 11.52
C GLU A 52 0.85 4.43 10.58
N ARG A 53 0.58 5.71 10.85
CA ARG A 53 -0.24 6.56 9.99
C ARG A 53 0.37 6.71 8.59
N ARG A 54 1.68 6.91 8.50
CA ARG A 54 2.38 7.07 7.21
C ARG A 54 2.44 5.75 6.44
N PHE A 55 2.63 4.64 7.13
CA PHE A 55 2.56 3.32 6.52
C PHE A 55 1.17 3.04 5.93
N VAL A 56 0.11 3.32 6.69
CA VAL A 56 -1.29 3.16 6.22
C VAL A 56 -1.54 4.01 4.98
N LYS A 57 -1.23 5.31 5.03
CA LYS A 57 -1.44 6.23 3.89
C LYS A 57 -0.71 5.80 2.62
N MET A 58 0.57 5.44 2.75
CA MET A 58 1.37 4.96 1.62
C MET A 58 0.76 3.70 0.99
N THR A 59 0.33 2.76 1.83
CA THR A 59 -0.23 1.49 1.35
C THR A 59 -1.60 1.69 0.72
N GLU A 60 -2.45 2.54 1.29
CA GLU A 60 -3.75 2.93 0.70
C GLU A 60 -3.58 3.56 -0.69
N ALA A 61 -2.69 4.55 -0.82
CA ALA A 61 -2.42 5.17 -2.10
C ALA A 61 -1.92 4.16 -3.17
N ALA A 62 -1.11 3.18 -2.77
CA ALA A 62 -0.70 2.11 -3.68
C ALA A 62 -1.86 1.18 -4.08
N ILE A 63 -2.81 0.92 -3.17
CA ILE A 63 -4.05 0.17 -3.47
C ILE A 63 -4.91 0.97 -4.45
N ASP A 64 -5.08 2.27 -4.23
CA ASP A 64 -5.88 3.14 -5.11
C ASP A 64 -5.34 3.15 -6.54
N ILE A 65 -4.01 3.24 -6.71
CA ILE A 65 -3.36 3.12 -8.02
C ILE A 65 -3.66 1.75 -8.65
N ALA A 66 -3.51 0.67 -7.89
CA ALA A 66 -3.78 -0.66 -8.38
C ALA A 66 -5.23 -0.82 -8.85
N GLU A 67 -6.20 -0.33 -8.08
CA GLU A 67 -7.61 -0.37 -8.44
C GLU A 67 -7.92 0.47 -9.68
N GLU A 68 -7.38 1.67 -9.81
CA GLU A 68 -7.59 2.52 -10.99
C GLU A 68 -7.00 1.89 -12.26
N LEU A 69 -5.84 1.24 -12.16
CA LEU A 69 -5.25 0.50 -13.28
C LEU A 69 -6.05 -0.76 -13.62
N VAL A 70 -6.48 -1.54 -12.63
CA VAL A 70 -7.32 -2.74 -12.86
C VAL A 70 -8.65 -2.36 -13.49
N LYS A 71 -9.32 -1.28 -13.05
CA LYS A 71 -10.55 -0.78 -13.67
C LYS A 71 -10.37 -0.38 -15.13
N HIS A 72 -9.15 -0.02 -15.54
CA HIS A 72 -8.84 0.30 -16.93
C HIS A 72 -8.60 -0.98 -17.76
N GLU A 73 -7.83 -1.93 -17.24
CA GLU A 73 -7.36 -3.10 -17.99
C GLU A 73 -8.31 -4.30 -17.91
N ARG A 74 -9.13 -4.39 -16.86
CA ARG A 74 -9.99 -5.54 -16.55
C ARG A 74 -11.38 -5.08 -16.14
N SER A 75 -12.37 -5.96 -16.31
CA SER A 75 -13.75 -5.67 -15.93
C SER A 75 -14.08 -5.97 -14.46
N GLU A 76 -13.28 -6.78 -13.78
CA GLU A 76 -13.55 -7.22 -12.40
C GLU A 76 -12.51 -6.66 -11.43
N PRO A 77 -12.95 -6.02 -10.33
CA PRO A 77 -12.04 -5.47 -9.33
C PRO A 77 -11.36 -6.59 -8.51
N PRO A 78 -10.21 -6.32 -7.88
CA PRO A 78 -9.58 -7.27 -6.97
C PRO A 78 -10.48 -7.58 -5.77
N ALA A 79 -10.48 -8.82 -5.28
CA ALA A 79 -11.33 -9.23 -4.15
C ALA A 79 -10.74 -8.82 -2.78
N SER A 80 -9.51 -8.34 -2.73
CA SER A 80 -8.85 -7.90 -1.50
C SER A 80 -7.67 -6.95 -1.76
N ASN A 81 -7.29 -6.14 -0.77
CA ASN A 81 -6.13 -5.24 -0.86
C ASN A 81 -4.82 -5.93 -1.26
N PRO A 82 -4.49 -7.14 -0.74
CA PRO A 82 -3.32 -7.88 -1.21
C PRO A 82 -3.44 -8.35 -2.67
N GLU A 83 -4.65 -8.68 -3.14
CA GLU A 83 -4.87 -9.02 -4.55
C GLU A 83 -4.75 -7.81 -5.46
N SER A 84 -5.11 -6.60 -5.00
CA SER A 84 -4.82 -5.36 -5.74
C SER A 84 -3.32 -5.24 -6.03
N MET A 85 -2.46 -5.56 -5.06
CA MET A 85 -1.00 -5.57 -5.25
C MET A 85 -0.55 -6.64 -6.25
N ARG A 86 -1.16 -7.83 -6.21
CA ARG A 86 -0.85 -8.92 -7.17
C ARG A 86 -1.26 -8.57 -8.59
N ALA A 87 -2.38 -7.88 -8.77
CA ALA A 87 -2.82 -7.42 -10.07
C ALA A 87 -1.79 -6.50 -10.73
N LEU A 88 -1.11 -5.63 -9.97
CA LEU A 88 -0.01 -4.81 -10.50
C LEU A 88 1.15 -5.66 -11.05
N GLY A 89 1.46 -6.78 -10.37
CA GLY A 89 2.46 -7.74 -10.83
C GLY A 89 2.07 -8.45 -12.11
N GLU A 90 0.81 -8.90 -12.19
CA GLU A 90 0.26 -9.56 -13.39
C GLU A 90 0.23 -8.62 -14.60
N MET A 91 0.02 -7.32 -14.38
CA MET A 91 0.11 -6.28 -15.41
C MET A 91 1.56 -5.90 -15.77
N GLY A 92 2.56 -6.39 -15.03
CA GLY A 92 3.97 -6.06 -15.25
C GLY A 92 4.39 -4.66 -14.78
N VAL A 93 3.56 -3.98 -13.97
CA VAL A 93 3.82 -2.63 -13.44
C VAL A 93 4.93 -2.67 -12.38
N VAL A 94 4.96 -3.74 -11.58
CA VAL A 94 5.96 -3.98 -10.54
C VAL A 94 6.51 -5.40 -10.63
N SER A 95 7.72 -5.61 -10.11
CA SER A 95 8.36 -6.94 -10.13
C SER A 95 7.70 -7.90 -9.14
N GLY A 96 7.71 -9.20 -9.47
CA GLY A 96 7.13 -10.24 -8.61
C GLY A 96 7.63 -10.23 -7.14
N PRO A 97 8.93 -10.06 -6.86
CA PRO A 97 9.40 -9.94 -5.48
C PRO A 97 8.81 -8.73 -4.74
N LEU A 98 8.69 -7.58 -5.42
CA LEU A 98 8.11 -6.37 -4.83
C LEU A 98 6.62 -6.53 -4.57
N VAL A 99 5.89 -7.22 -5.45
CA VAL A 99 4.47 -7.52 -5.29
C VAL A 99 4.18 -8.24 -3.98
N GLU A 100 4.98 -9.25 -3.63
CA GLU A 100 4.73 -10.01 -2.41
C GLU A 100 5.02 -9.19 -1.13
N GLU A 101 6.03 -8.32 -1.17
CA GLU A 101 6.29 -7.34 -0.09
C GLU A 101 5.13 -6.34 0.04
N MET A 102 4.64 -5.80 -1.08
CA MET A 102 3.49 -4.89 -1.10
C MET A 102 2.21 -5.58 -0.61
N ALA A 103 1.97 -6.83 -1.01
CA ALA A 103 0.83 -7.63 -0.57
C ALA A 103 0.90 -7.91 0.94
N GLN A 104 2.10 -8.16 1.48
CA GLN A 104 2.32 -8.27 2.93
C GLN A 104 2.06 -6.93 3.62
N GLY A 105 2.47 -5.83 3.02
CA GLY A 105 2.19 -4.49 3.51
C GLY A 105 0.70 -4.17 3.56
N ALA A 106 -0.05 -4.53 2.52
CA ALA A 106 -1.52 -4.41 2.47
C ALA A 106 -2.20 -5.19 3.59
N ARG A 107 -1.75 -6.42 3.88
CA ARG A 107 -2.23 -7.20 5.03
C ARG A 107 -1.96 -6.49 6.35
N PHE A 108 -0.75 -5.93 6.52
CA PHE A 108 -0.41 -5.21 7.74
C PHE A 108 -1.22 -3.92 7.91
N ARG A 109 -1.42 -3.16 6.82
CA ARG A 109 -2.32 -1.99 6.80
C ARG A 109 -3.73 -2.38 7.23
N ASN A 110 -4.24 -3.51 6.78
CA ASN A 110 -5.56 -3.98 7.21
C ASN A 110 -5.59 -4.17 8.73
N VAL A 111 -4.59 -4.83 9.33
CA VAL A 111 -4.52 -4.98 10.79
C VAL A 111 -4.50 -3.63 11.50
N LEU A 112 -3.68 -2.68 11.04
CA LEU A 112 -3.60 -1.34 11.62
C LEU A 112 -4.94 -0.60 11.51
N SER A 113 -5.56 -0.59 10.33
CA SER A 113 -6.85 0.07 10.08
C SER A 113 -7.97 -0.47 10.96
N HIS A 114 -8.03 -1.79 11.17
CA HIS A 114 -9.02 -2.42 12.07
C HIS A 114 -8.73 -2.16 13.55
N THR A 115 -7.46 -1.92 13.92
CA THR A 115 -7.09 -1.59 15.31
C THR A 115 -7.45 -0.15 15.67
N TYR A 116 -7.44 0.76 14.70
CA TYR A 116 -7.76 2.18 14.90
C TYR A 116 -9.21 2.56 14.55
N GLY A 117 -9.87 1.82 13.67
CA GLY A 117 -11.28 1.98 13.36
C GLY A 117 -12.05 0.78 13.89
N ASN A 118 -13.00 0.98 14.81
CA ASN A 118 -14.00 -0.02 15.20
C ASN A 118 -14.98 -0.36 14.05
N ILE A 119 -14.46 -0.71 12.88
CA ILE A 119 -15.22 -1.20 11.72
C ILE A 119 -14.56 -2.51 11.34
N ILE A 120 -15.04 -3.58 11.96
CA ILE A 120 -14.79 -4.93 11.50
C ILE A 120 -15.69 -5.11 10.28
N ASP A 121 -15.12 -5.28 9.09
CA ASP A 121 -15.78 -6.09 8.07
C ASP A 121 -15.00 -7.40 7.92
N HIS A 122 -15.72 -8.48 8.19
CA HIS A 122 -15.21 -9.84 8.25
C HIS A 122 -14.93 -10.32 6.83
N ASP A 123 -13.66 -10.50 6.48
CA ASP A 123 -13.25 -11.79 5.92
C ASP A 123 -11.73 -12.02 6.00
N LEU A 124 -11.42 -13.15 6.65
CA LEU A 124 -10.14 -13.87 6.74
C LEU A 124 -9.09 -13.37 7.76
N ILE A 125 -9.21 -13.92 8.97
CA ILE A 125 -8.13 -14.10 9.93
C ILE A 125 -7.45 -15.47 9.69
N VAL A 126 -6.12 -15.49 9.86
CA VAL A 126 -5.20 -16.63 10.14
C VAL A 126 -4.74 -17.51 8.97
N GLY A 127 -3.50 -17.26 8.56
CA GLY A 127 -2.59 -18.25 7.96
C GLY A 127 -1.14 -17.82 8.18
N GLY A 128 -0.39 -18.58 8.97
CA GLY A 128 0.87 -18.15 9.59
C GLY A 128 1.92 -17.58 8.64
N GLY A 129 2.46 -16.42 9.00
CA GLY A 129 3.63 -15.83 8.37
C GLY A 129 4.43 -15.11 9.44
N ARG A 130 5.55 -15.69 9.84
CA ARG A 130 6.55 -15.02 10.69
C ARG A 130 6.82 -13.63 10.11
N CYS A 131 6.68 -12.58 10.93
CA CYS A 131 7.14 -11.23 10.57
C CYS A 131 8.59 -11.32 10.08
N ALA A 132 8.79 -11.20 8.77
CA ALA A 132 10.09 -11.25 8.13
C ALA A 132 10.72 -9.85 7.98
N PHE A 133 10.29 -8.86 8.78
CA PHE A 133 10.84 -7.50 8.71
C PHE A 133 12.12 -7.28 9.53
N THR A 134 12.83 -8.36 9.86
CA THR A 134 14.17 -8.29 10.48
C THR A 134 15.13 -9.21 9.73
N ARG A 135 15.62 -8.78 8.57
CA ARG A 135 16.92 -9.28 8.08
C ARG A 135 18.00 -8.29 8.54
N PRO A 136 19.01 -8.73 9.29
CA PRO A 136 20.20 -7.92 9.50
C PRO A 136 20.95 -7.79 8.17
N LEU A 137 21.31 -6.56 7.80
CA LEU A 137 22.32 -6.32 6.78
C LEU A 137 23.64 -6.91 7.29
N SER A 138 24.19 -7.87 6.53
CA SER A 138 25.57 -8.35 6.67
C SER A 138 26.39 -7.76 5.53
#